data_AF-A0A1V8U7V5-F1
#
_entry.id   AF-A0A1V8U7V5-F1
#
_cell.length_a   1.000
_cell.length_b   1.000
_cell.length_c   1.000
_cell.angle_alpha   90.00
_cell.angle_beta   90.00
_cell.angle_gamma   90.00
#
_symmetry.space_group_name_H-M   'P 1'
#
loop_
_entity.id
_entity.type
_entity.pdbx_description
1 polymer ?
#
loop_
_entity_poly.entity_id
_entity_poly.type
_entity_poly.pdbx_seq_one_letter_code
_entity_poly.pdbx_strand_id
1 'polypeptide(L)'
;MLNHPIQYAYLCGLVVGFGLAPAKGADKYAILELDDGSGCTIEVKIPRQSGGVNGAFGDTPETMIDNVKVGVDMSIASLYLEKRPVRVGSVVRVKGTITKFRERQIELKRLFLVDSTDEEVRFWSRLAKHRRDVLSKPWVFTAEQQAKADAKAAAVQQRARDKVRHERRADAKLLVREARDKAKQDVLDKQQSAVLNAGALAGSEIIRAPWEQPVKKP
;
A
#
# COMPACT_ATOMS: atom_id res chain seq x y z
N MET A 1 13.10 25.86 19.41
CA MET A 1 11.99 24.90 19.18
C MET A 1 12.44 23.88 18.15
N LEU A 2 12.17 22.58 18.39
CA LEU A 2 12.47 21.51 17.43
C LEU A 2 11.27 21.36 16.48
N ASN A 3 11.51 21.46 15.17
CA ASN A 3 10.48 21.59 14.14
C ASN A 3 10.61 20.53 13.03
N HIS A 4 11.20 19.38 13.35
CA HIS A 4 11.31 18.26 12.40
C HIS A 4 9.92 17.65 12.14
N PRO A 5 9.53 17.43 10.87
CA PRO A 5 8.30 16.73 10.54
C PRO A 5 8.49 15.22 10.73
N ILE A 6 7.95 14.67 11.82
CA ILE A 6 8.07 13.24 12.14
C ILE A 6 6.83 12.51 11.66
N GLN A 7 6.98 11.70 10.61
CA GLN A 7 5.91 10.82 10.10
C GLN A 7 5.94 9.43 10.73
N TYR A 8 7.15 8.90 10.96
CA TYR A 8 7.37 7.57 11.49
C TYR A 8 8.15 7.62 12.79
N ALA A 9 7.75 6.78 13.75
CA ALA A 9 8.50 6.52 14.97
C ALA A 9 9.20 5.15 14.87
N TYR A 10 10.38 5.06 15.46
CA TYR A 10 11.08 3.81 15.67
C TYR A 10 11.57 3.76 17.11
N LEU A 11 11.04 2.82 17.89
CA LEU A 11 11.33 2.67 19.32
C LEU A 11 11.70 1.22 19.66
N CYS A 12 12.29 1.05 20.83
CA CYS A 12 12.61 -0.23 21.44
C CYS A 12 12.12 -0.18 22.88
N GLY A 13 11.38 -1.19 23.30
CA GLY A 13 10.80 -1.24 24.63
C GLY A 13 10.31 -2.63 25.01
N LEU A 14 10.04 -2.80 26.30
CA LEU A 14 9.51 -4.01 26.89
C LEU A 14 8.01 -4.08 26.67
N VAL A 15 7.52 -5.26 26.31
CA VAL A 15 6.09 -5.54 26.20
C VAL A 15 5.50 -5.67 27.59
N VAL A 16 4.67 -4.71 28.00
CA VAL A 16 4.01 -4.72 29.32
C VAL A 16 2.58 -5.25 29.25
N GLY A 17 1.95 -5.17 28.08
CA GLY A 17 0.57 -5.60 27.89
C GLY A 17 0.29 -5.99 26.45
N PHE A 18 -0.64 -6.93 26.28
CA PHE A 18 -1.16 -7.32 24.98
C PHE A 18 -2.63 -7.70 25.09
N GLY A 19 -3.45 -7.23 24.16
CA GLY A 19 -4.88 -7.53 24.15
C GLY A 19 -5.56 -7.19 22.84
N LEU A 20 -6.85 -7.53 22.76
CA LEU A 20 -7.74 -7.12 21.66
C LEU A 20 -8.53 -5.90 22.09
N ALA A 21 -8.82 -5.00 21.15
CA ALA A 21 -9.61 -3.81 21.44
C ALA A 21 -11.09 -4.18 21.73
N PRO A 22 -11.68 -3.80 22.88
CA PRO A 22 -13.06 -4.15 23.19
C PRO A 22 -14.09 -3.27 22.45
N ALA A 23 -15.13 -3.93 21.92
CA ALA A 23 -16.42 -3.41 21.38
C ALA A 23 -16.53 -2.89 19.91
N LYS A 24 -17.78 -2.98 19.40
CA LYS A 24 -18.35 -2.62 18.08
C LYS A 24 -17.33 -2.20 17.00
N GLY A 25 -16.73 -3.19 16.36
CA GLY A 25 -15.56 -3.04 15.47
C GLY A 25 -14.29 -3.75 15.99
N ALA A 26 -14.43 -4.38 17.17
CA ALA A 26 -13.44 -5.01 18.05
C ALA A 26 -12.36 -5.90 17.41
N ASP A 27 -12.64 -6.55 16.28
CA ASP A 27 -11.67 -7.46 15.67
C ASP A 27 -10.65 -6.79 14.73
N LYS A 28 -10.74 -5.48 14.54
CA LYS A 28 -9.88 -4.77 13.58
C LYS A 28 -8.48 -4.51 14.10
N TYR A 29 -8.26 -4.46 15.42
CA TYR A 29 -6.97 -4.13 16.00
C TYR A 29 -6.63 -5.02 17.20
N ALA A 30 -5.38 -5.48 17.24
CA ALA A 30 -4.75 -5.88 18.49
C ALA A 30 -3.93 -4.70 19.04
N ILE A 31 -3.82 -4.60 20.35
CA ILE A 31 -3.11 -3.52 21.04
C ILE A 31 -1.95 -4.16 21.81
N LEU A 32 -0.76 -3.61 21.61
CA LEU A 32 0.45 -3.93 22.33
C LEU A 32 0.86 -2.70 23.14
N GLU A 33 1.11 -2.84 24.43
CA GLU A 33 1.60 -1.77 25.29
C GLU A 33 3.10 -1.93 25.50
N LEU A 34 3.85 -0.85 25.27
CA LEU A 34 5.30 -0.83 25.35
C LEU A 34 5.79 0.19 26.37
N ASP A 35 6.81 -0.22 27.14
CA ASP A 35 7.57 0.65 28.04
C ASP A 35 9.03 0.73 27.58
N ASP A 36 9.52 1.94 27.30
CA ASP A 36 10.92 2.20 26.95
C ASP A 36 11.75 2.74 28.13
N GLY A 37 11.17 2.79 29.33
CA GLY A 37 11.80 3.31 30.54
C GLY A 37 11.87 4.84 30.60
N SER A 38 11.24 5.56 29.66
CA SER A 38 11.21 7.04 29.66
C SER A 38 10.21 7.65 30.64
N GLY A 39 9.42 6.81 31.34
CA GLY A 39 8.44 7.21 32.34
C GLY A 39 6.99 7.22 31.86
N CYS A 40 6.72 6.76 30.64
CA CYS A 40 5.37 6.60 30.11
C CYS A 40 5.33 5.43 29.11
N THR A 41 4.22 4.69 29.07
CA THR A 41 3.99 3.63 28.11
C THR A 41 3.32 4.16 26.83
N ILE A 42 3.46 3.43 25.73
CA ILE A 42 2.80 3.76 24.47
C ILE A 42 2.04 2.58 23.90
N GLU A 43 0.81 2.85 23.44
CA GLU A 43 0.00 1.87 22.74
C GLU A 43 0.44 1.74 21.27
N VAL A 44 0.66 0.51 20.85
CA VAL A 44 0.95 0.11 19.48
C VAL A 44 -0.23 -0.67 18.93
N LYS A 45 -0.90 -0.09 17.93
CA LYS A 45 -2.02 -0.68 17.20
C LYS A 45 -1.53 -1.59 16.09
N ILE A 46 -1.99 -2.82 16.10
CA ILE A 46 -1.72 -3.84 15.09
C ILE A 46 -3.00 -4.04 14.26
N PRO A 47 -3.05 -3.53 13.02
CA PRO A 47 -4.20 -3.74 12.14
C PRO A 47 -4.34 -5.21 11.75
N ARG A 48 -5.52 -5.77 12.01
CA ARG A 48 -5.93 -7.13 11.64
C ARG A 48 -6.78 -7.09 10.38
N GLN A 49 -6.62 -8.07 9.50
CA GLN A 49 -7.60 -8.26 8.43
C GLN A 49 -8.93 -8.72 9.05
N SER A 50 -10.03 -8.11 8.62
CA SER A 50 -11.37 -8.48 9.07
C SER A 50 -11.79 -9.79 8.37
N GLY A 51 -11.28 -10.93 8.84
CA GLY A 51 -11.69 -12.27 8.42
C GLY A 51 -12.49 -12.94 9.54
N GLY A 52 -13.64 -13.55 9.20
CA GLY A 52 -14.50 -14.23 10.16
C GLY A 52 -13.73 -15.27 10.98
N VAL A 53 -13.93 -15.24 12.30
CA VAL A 53 -13.33 -16.19 13.24
C VAL A 53 -13.96 -17.56 13.03
N ASN A 54 -13.48 -18.33 12.06
CA ASN A 54 -13.80 -19.75 11.97
C ASN A 54 -12.89 -20.47 12.96
N GLY A 55 -13.47 -20.92 14.07
CA GLY A 55 -12.80 -21.59 15.19
C GLY A 55 -12.24 -22.96 14.86
N ALA A 56 -11.34 -23.05 13.88
CA ALA A 56 -10.51 -24.21 13.62
C ALA A 56 -9.05 -23.84 13.90
N PHE A 57 -8.37 -24.71 14.65
CA PHE A 57 -6.95 -24.64 14.97
C PHE A 57 -6.14 -24.53 13.65
N GLY A 58 -5.67 -23.33 13.30
CA GLY A 58 -4.86 -23.11 12.09
C GLY A 58 -5.16 -21.82 11.32
N ASP A 59 -6.36 -21.26 11.40
CA ASP A 59 -6.73 -20.02 10.69
C ASP A 59 -6.61 -18.80 11.62
N THR A 60 -5.38 -18.43 11.95
CA THR A 60 -5.12 -17.12 12.56
C THR A 60 -5.37 -16.03 11.52
N PRO A 61 -6.20 -15.00 11.79
CA PRO A 61 -6.41 -13.92 10.85
C PRO A 61 -5.07 -13.25 10.56
N GLU A 62 -4.72 -13.21 9.28
CA GLU A 62 -3.54 -12.49 8.80
C GLU A 62 -3.64 -11.04 9.27
N THR A 63 -2.58 -10.55 9.93
CA THR A 63 -2.50 -9.11 10.15
C THR A 63 -2.18 -8.45 8.81
N MET A 64 -2.35 -7.13 8.70
CA MET A 64 -1.88 -6.39 7.51
C MET A 64 -0.34 -6.35 7.40
N ILE A 65 0.37 -7.10 8.25
CA ILE A 65 1.82 -7.05 8.42
C ILE A 65 2.36 -8.48 8.31
N ASP A 66 3.11 -8.75 7.25
CA ASP A 66 3.52 -10.09 6.83
C ASP A 66 4.21 -10.92 7.93
N ASN A 67 4.96 -10.28 8.83
CA ASN A 67 5.74 -10.96 9.86
C ASN A 67 5.02 -11.11 11.21
N VAL A 68 3.80 -10.56 11.37
CA VAL A 68 3.04 -10.56 12.63
C VAL A 68 1.74 -11.35 12.48
N LYS A 69 1.48 -12.25 13.42
CA LYS A 69 0.21 -12.98 13.51
C LYS A 69 -0.41 -12.81 14.89
N VAL A 70 -1.72 -12.64 14.92
CA VAL A 70 -2.50 -12.56 16.17
C VAL A 70 -3.40 -13.78 16.21
N GLY A 71 -3.15 -14.66 17.17
CA GLY A 71 -4.00 -15.80 17.47
C GLY A 71 -4.91 -15.49 18.67
N VAL A 72 -6.03 -16.18 18.74
CA VAL A 72 -6.91 -16.19 19.92
C VAL A 72 -7.15 -17.64 20.28
N ASP A 73 -6.75 -18.04 21.47
CA ASP A 73 -6.94 -19.40 21.99
C ASP A 73 -7.65 -19.32 23.35
N MET A 74 -8.74 -20.07 23.52
CA MET A 74 -9.55 -20.06 24.75
C MET A 74 -9.85 -18.64 25.28
N SER A 75 -10.19 -17.72 24.38
CA SER A 75 -10.44 -16.28 24.66
C SER A 75 -9.21 -15.45 25.10
N ILE A 76 -8.01 -16.02 25.06
CA ILE A 76 -6.74 -15.34 25.32
C ILE A 76 -6.08 -15.00 23.99
N ALA A 77 -5.75 -13.72 23.80
CA ALA A 77 -5.03 -13.29 22.61
C ALA A 77 -3.53 -13.57 22.74
N SER A 78 -2.92 -14.10 21.69
CA SER A 78 -1.48 -14.37 21.58
C SER A 78 -0.89 -13.70 20.35
N LEU A 79 0.28 -13.09 20.51
CA LEU A 79 1.04 -12.46 19.43
C LEU A 79 2.18 -13.38 18.98
N TYR A 80 2.34 -13.54 17.67
CA TYR A 80 3.43 -14.31 17.08
C TYR A 80 4.20 -13.47 16.06
N LEU A 81 5.53 -13.52 16.15
CA LEU A 81 6.45 -12.95 15.17
C LEU A 81 7.21 -14.08 14.49
N GLU A 82 7.04 -14.28 13.18
CA GLU A 82 7.71 -15.36 12.44
C GLU A 82 7.56 -16.75 13.10
N LYS A 83 6.37 -17.06 13.64
CA LYS A 83 6.03 -18.27 14.42
C LYS A 83 6.60 -18.33 15.84
N ARG A 84 7.36 -17.35 16.30
CA ARG A 84 7.81 -17.22 17.69
C ARG A 84 6.77 -16.45 18.52
N PRO A 85 6.33 -16.95 19.68
CA PRO A 85 5.39 -16.23 20.53
C PRO A 85 6.07 -15.01 21.15
N VAL A 86 5.44 -13.84 21.06
CA VAL A 86 5.85 -12.62 21.75
C VAL A 86 5.06 -12.56 23.05
N ARG A 87 5.76 -12.73 24.18
CA ARG A 87 5.15 -12.72 25.52
C ARG A 87 5.32 -11.36 26.17
N VAL A 88 4.45 -11.06 27.14
CA VAL A 88 4.70 -9.98 28.10
C VAL A 88 6.07 -10.21 28.77
N GLY A 89 6.88 -9.16 28.87
CA GLY A 89 8.28 -9.21 29.27
C GLY A 89 9.29 -9.31 28.12
N SER A 90 8.85 -9.59 26.88
CA SER A 90 9.76 -9.59 25.72
C SER A 90 10.14 -8.17 25.34
N VAL A 91 11.37 -7.97 24.84
CA VAL A 91 11.80 -6.68 24.29
C VAL A 91 11.58 -6.68 22.78
N VAL A 92 10.94 -5.63 22.27
CA VAL A 92 10.64 -5.49 20.84
C VAL A 92 11.05 -4.14 20.30
N ARG A 93 11.42 -4.10 19.02
CA ARG A 93 11.55 -2.86 18.25
C ARG A 93 10.33 -2.66 17.38
N VAL A 94 9.74 -1.48 17.46
CA VAL A 94 8.52 -1.12 16.75
C VAL A 94 8.79 0.05 15.82
N LYS A 95 8.51 -0.16 14.54
CA LYS A 95 8.43 0.91 13.53
C LYS A 95 6.98 1.12 13.13
N GLY A 96 6.52 2.36 13.20
CA GLY A 96 5.14 2.67 12.86
C GLY A 96 4.90 4.14 12.57
N THR A 97 3.67 4.46 12.17
CA THR A 97 3.20 5.83 11.99
C THR A 97 2.61 6.34 13.29
N ILE A 98 2.94 7.58 13.66
CA ILE A 98 2.35 8.21 14.84
C ILE A 98 0.91 8.60 14.50
N THR A 99 -0.03 8.09 15.28
CA THR A 99 -1.45 8.42 15.19
C THR A 99 -1.93 9.00 16.52
N LYS A 100 -3.09 9.67 16.52
CA LYS A 100 -3.68 10.23 17.72
C LYS A 100 -5.12 9.76 17.84
N PHE A 101 -5.42 9.02 18.90
CA PHE A 101 -6.78 8.66 19.27
C PHE A 101 -6.90 8.73 20.79
N ARG A 102 -7.54 9.81 21.29
CA ARG A 102 -7.46 10.27 22.69
C ARG A 102 -6.02 10.63 23.08
N GLU A 103 -5.13 9.65 23.11
CA GLU A 103 -3.70 9.77 23.34
C GLU A 103 -2.87 9.47 22.08
N ARG A 104 -1.54 9.64 22.16
CA ARG A 104 -0.63 9.31 21.06
C ARG A 104 -0.40 7.83 21.02
N GLN A 105 -0.53 7.26 19.83
CA GLN A 105 -0.43 5.83 19.61
C GLN A 105 0.39 5.58 18.35
N ILE A 106 0.89 4.36 18.18
CA ILE A 106 1.67 4.00 17.01
C ILE A 106 0.91 2.94 16.22
N GLU A 107 0.60 3.24 14.97
CA GLU A 107 0.09 2.23 14.06
C GLU A 107 1.29 1.44 13.50
N LEU A 108 1.32 0.14 13.80
CA LEU A 108 2.43 -0.74 13.49
C LEU A 108 2.62 -0.86 11.97
N LYS A 109 3.87 -0.71 11.51
CA LYS A 109 4.28 -1.05 10.15
C LYS A 109 5.27 -2.21 10.14
N ARG A 110 6.16 -2.30 11.14
CA ARG A 110 7.08 -3.43 11.33
C ARG A 110 7.36 -3.67 12.81
N LEU A 111 7.40 -4.94 13.18
CA LEU A 111 7.78 -5.42 14.51
C LEU A 111 9.05 -6.27 14.39
N PHE A 112 9.97 -6.15 15.36
CA PHE A 112 11.15 -7.01 15.46
C PHE A 112 11.30 -7.47 16.91
N LEU A 113 11.58 -8.75 17.12
CA LEU A 113 12.01 -9.25 18.42
C LEU A 113 13.46 -8.83 18.67
N VAL A 114 13.79 -8.55 19.93
CA VAL A 114 15.15 -8.28 20.39
C VAL A 114 15.53 -9.41 21.33
N ASP A 115 16.47 -10.23 20.90
CA ASP A 115 16.85 -11.45 21.62
C ASP A 115 18.03 -11.20 22.59
N SER A 116 18.73 -10.07 22.49
CA SER A 116 19.94 -9.75 23.28
C SER A 116 19.97 -8.31 23.77
N THR A 117 20.44 -8.11 25.01
CA THR A 117 20.68 -6.79 25.60
C THR A 117 21.69 -5.96 24.80
N ASP A 118 22.65 -6.58 24.14
CA ASP A 118 23.61 -5.86 23.27
C ASP A 118 22.90 -5.21 22.07
N GLU A 119 21.89 -5.88 21.49
CA GLU A 119 21.09 -5.29 20.41
C GLU A 119 20.26 -4.09 20.87
N GLU A 120 19.71 -4.17 22.09
CA GLU A 120 18.97 -3.09 22.75
C GLU A 120 19.86 -1.88 23.00
N VAL A 121 21.04 -2.09 23.60
CA VAL A 121 22.02 -1.02 23.87
C VAL A 121 22.51 -0.38 22.56
N ARG A 122 22.76 -1.17 21.51
CA ARG A 122 23.09 -0.66 20.18
C ARG A 122 21.95 0.16 19.57
N PHE A 123 20.70 -0.23 19.81
CA PHE A 123 19.54 0.53 19.38
C PHE A 123 19.49 1.90 20.09
N TRP A 124 19.61 1.94 21.41
CA TRP A 124 19.62 3.19 22.16
C TRP A 124 20.80 4.09 21.79
N SER A 125 21.98 3.51 21.56
CA SER A 125 23.15 4.26 21.10
C SER A 125 22.89 4.95 19.75
N ARG A 126 22.23 4.25 18.81
CA ARG A 126 21.82 4.83 17.52
C ARG A 126 20.78 5.92 17.69
N LEU A 127 19.78 5.70 18.55
CA LEU A 127 18.72 6.68 18.81
C LEU A 127 19.29 7.95 19.46
N ALA A 128 20.18 7.81 20.45
CA ALA A 128 20.85 8.91 21.11
C ALA A 128 21.73 9.71 20.15
N LYS A 129 22.46 9.03 19.26
CA LYS A 129 23.21 9.69 18.18
C LYS A 129 22.29 10.45 17.24
N HIS A 130 21.19 9.83 16.79
CA HIS A 130 20.23 10.49 15.90
C HIS A 130 19.57 11.71 16.55
N ARG A 131 19.22 11.61 17.84
CA ARG A 131 18.69 12.73 18.62
C ARG A 131 19.68 13.88 18.65
N ARG A 132 20.94 13.63 19.03
CA ARG A 132 22.00 14.66 19.11
C ARG A 132 22.33 15.28 17.75
N ASP A 133 22.51 14.44 16.73
CA ASP A 133 23.06 14.89 15.45
C ASP A 133 22.01 15.52 14.54
N VAL A 134 20.75 15.09 14.65
CA VAL A 134 19.64 15.49 13.76
C VAL A 134 18.55 16.21 14.55
N LEU A 135 17.86 15.51 15.46
CA LEU A 135 16.63 16.06 16.06
C LEU A 135 16.87 17.25 16.98
N SER A 136 18.05 17.35 17.60
CA SER A 136 18.43 18.47 18.47
C SER A 136 18.77 19.75 17.69
N LYS A 137 19.05 19.65 16.39
CA LYS A 137 19.32 20.81 15.54
C LYS A 137 18.00 21.29 14.92
N PRO A 138 17.71 22.60 14.90
CA PRO A 138 16.51 23.08 14.26
C PRO A 138 16.55 22.78 12.76
N TRP A 139 15.40 22.41 12.21
CA TRP A 139 15.23 22.20 10.78
C TRP A 139 15.08 23.56 10.10
N VAL A 140 16.18 24.08 9.56
CA VAL A 140 16.23 25.38 8.89
C VAL A 140 16.70 25.19 7.45
N PHE A 141 15.98 25.78 6.50
CA PHE A 141 16.40 25.88 5.11
C PHE A 141 16.96 27.27 4.83
N THR A 142 18.08 27.32 4.13
CA THR A 142 18.52 28.54 3.46
C THR A 142 17.69 28.77 2.21
N ALA A 143 17.58 30.03 1.78
CA ALA A 143 16.84 30.39 0.56
C ALA A 143 17.36 29.62 -0.68
N GLU A 144 18.68 29.39 -0.77
CA GLU A 144 19.30 28.60 -1.84
C GLU A 144 18.87 27.12 -1.79
N GLN A 145 18.83 26.51 -0.61
CA GLN A 145 18.38 25.13 -0.44
C GLN A 145 16.90 24.98 -0.78
N GLN A 146 16.08 25.98 -0.43
CA GLN A 146 14.67 26.02 -0.78
C GLN A 146 14.49 26.16 -2.30
N ALA A 147 15.15 27.12 -2.94
CA ALA A 147 15.09 27.30 -4.39
C ALA A 147 15.55 26.04 -5.15
N LYS A 148 16.59 25.36 -4.66
CA LYS A 148 17.05 24.09 -5.23
C LYS A 148 16.04 22.96 -5.04
N ALA A 149 15.34 22.90 -3.90
CA ALA A 149 14.29 21.93 -3.66
C ALA A 149 13.08 22.18 -4.56
N ASP A 150 12.67 23.43 -4.70
CA ASP A 150 11.56 23.85 -5.56
C ASP A 150 11.86 23.58 -7.03
N ALA A 151 13.08 23.90 -7.49
CA ALA A 151 13.53 23.59 -8.85
C ALA A 151 13.52 22.08 -9.12
N LYS A 152 13.95 21.25 -8.16
CA LYS A 152 13.87 19.79 -8.28
C LYS A 152 12.42 19.30 -8.35
N ALA A 153 11.54 19.83 -7.50
CA ALA A 153 10.13 19.49 -7.48
C ALA A 153 9.47 19.85 -8.82
N ALA A 154 9.73 21.05 -9.34
CA ALA A 154 9.25 21.51 -10.64
C ALA A 154 9.75 20.62 -11.78
N ALA A 155 11.03 20.23 -11.78
CA ALA A 155 11.59 19.33 -12.79
C ALA A 155 10.95 17.94 -12.77
N VAL A 156 10.66 17.39 -11.58
CA VAL A 156 9.94 16.11 -11.46
C VAL A 156 8.51 16.23 -11.99
N GLN A 157 7.79 17.30 -11.62
CA GLN A 157 6.44 17.54 -12.14
C GLN A 157 6.42 17.73 -13.65
N GLN A 158 7.40 18.44 -14.22
CA GLN A 158 7.52 18.62 -15.65
C GLN A 158 7.78 17.29 -16.37
N ARG A 159 8.71 16.47 -15.86
CA ARG A 159 8.97 15.12 -16.41
C ARG A 159 7.73 14.22 -16.35
N ALA A 160 6.95 14.28 -15.26
CA ALA A 160 5.71 13.53 -15.16
C ALA A 160 4.67 13.99 -16.20
N ARG A 161 4.52 15.31 -16.39
CA ARG A 161 3.63 15.88 -17.42
C ARG A 161 4.08 15.51 -18.84
N ASP A 162 5.37 15.57 -19.11
CA ASP A 162 5.94 15.22 -20.41
C ASP A 162 5.76 13.73 -20.71
N LYS A 163 5.93 12.86 -19.72
CA LYS A 163 5.64 11.42 -19.84
C LYS A 163 4.18 11.18 -20.21
N VAL A 164 3.23 11.77 -19.48
CA VAL A 164 1.79 11.67 -19.79
C VAL A 164 1.48 12.21 -21.18
N ARG A 165 2.11 13.33 -21.59
CA ARG A 165 1.94 13.91 -22.93
C ARG A 165 2.48 12.98 -24.01
N HIS A 166 3.62 12.33 -23.76
CA HIS A 166 4.23 11.38 -24.70
C HIS A 166 3.36 10.13 -24.86
N GLU A 167 2.87 9.56 -23.76
CA GLU A 167 1.92 8.43 -23.76
C GLU A 167 0.66 8.76 -24.56
N ARG A 168 0.00 9.89 -24.27
CA ARG A 168 -1.18 10.33 -25.04
C ARG A 168 -0.92 10.50 -26.53
N ARG A 169 0.27 10.97 -26.91
CA ARG A 169 0.66 11.10 -28.32
C ARG A 169 0.91 9.75 -28.97
N ALA A 170 1.50 8.80 -28.25
CA ALA A 170 1.70 7.44 -28.72
C ALA A 170 0.35 6.74 -28.94
N ASP A 171 -0.56 6.83 -27.98
CA ASP A 171 -1.91 6.26 -28.06
C ASP A 171 -2.68 6.86 -29.24
N ALA A 172 -2.65 8.18 -29.40
CA ALA A 172 -3.30 8.85 -30.53
C ALA A 172 -2.76 8.38 -31.90
N LYS A 173 -1.44 8.17 -32.02
CA LYS A 173 -0.83 7.65 -33.25
C LYS A 173 -1.25 6.20 -33.52
N LEU A 174 -1.35 5.39 -32.47
CA LEU A 174 -1.75 3.99 -32.56
C LEU A 174 -3.21 3.90 -33.04
N LEU A 175 -4.12 4.69 -32.45
CA LEU A 175 -5.52 4.78 -32.88
C LEU A 175 -5.65 5.23 -34.34
N VAL A 176 -4.86 6.22 -34.78
CA VAL A 176 -4.87 6.66 -36.18
C VAL A 176 -4.38 5.56 -37.14
N ARG A 177 -3.37 4.78 -36.73
CA ARG A 177 -2.86 3.66 -37.52
C ARG A 177 -3.91 2.55 -37.63
N GLU A 178 -4.52 2.16 -36.53
CA GLU A 178 -5.59 1.16 -36.51
C GLU A 178 -6.78 1.57 -37.38
N ALA A 179 -7.19 2.84 -37.32
CA ALA A 179 -8.26 3.36 -38.17
C ALA A 179 -7.89 3.31 -39.66
N ARG A 180 -6.63 3.60 -40.01
CA ARG A 180 -6.15 3.51 -41.40
C ARG A 180 -6.09 2.08 -41.91
N ASP A 181 -5.60 1.15 -41.09
CA ASP A 181 -5.48 -0.26 -41.44
C ASP A 181 -6.89 -0.87 -41.61
N LYS A 182 -7.83 -0.53 -40.72
CA LYS A 182 -9.25 -0.89 -40.86
C LYS A 182 -9.87 -0.33 -42.15
N ALA A 183 -9.64 0.94 -42.46
CA ALA A 183 -10.17 1.54 -43.70
C ALA A 183 -9.63 0.87 -44.97
N LYS A 184 -8.36 0.45 -44.98
CA LYS A 184 -7.79 -0.33 -46.09
C LYS A 184 -8.45 -1.69 -46.22
N GLN A 185 -8.68 -2.35 -45.09
CA GLN A 185 -9.31 -3.67 -45.06
C GLN A 185 -10.76 -3.58 -45.56
N ASP A 186 -11.52 -2.57 -45.11
CA ASP A 186 -12.88 -2.30 -45.59
C ASP A 186 -12.91 -2.06 -47.13
N VAL A 187 -11.89 -1.44 -47.71
CA VAL A 187 -11.78 -1.24 -49.17
C VAL A 187 -11.51 -2.56 -49.90
N LEU A 188 -10.57 -3.37 -49.38
CA LEU A 188 -10.26 -4.69 -49.94
C LEU A 188 -11.48 -5.61 -49.87
N ASP A 189 -12.18 -5.62 -48.73
CA ASP A 189 -13.39 -6.42 -48.53
C ASP A 189 -14.50 -6.00 -49.50
N LYS A 190 -14.65 -4.68 -49.77
CA LYS A 190 -15.59 -4.16 -50.78
C LYS A 190 -15.22 -4.56 -52.21
N GLN A 191 -13.94 -4.55 -52.56
CA GLN A 191 -13.48 -4.98 -53.89
C GLN A 191 -13.70 -6.48 -54.06
N GLN A 192 -13.35 -7.27 -53.05
CA GLN A 192 -13.52 -8.72 -53.06
C GLN A 192 -15.01 -9.10 -53.12
N SER A 193 -15.88 -8.43 -52.37
CA SER A 193 -17.32 -8.64 -52.45
C SER A 193 -17.90 -8.26 -53.82
N ALA A 194 -17.44 -7.16 -54.43
CA ALA A 194 -17.86 -6.77 -55.78
C ALA A 194 -17.47 -7.82 -56.85
N VAL A 195 -16.27 -8.39 -56.76
CA VAL A 195 -15.82 -9.48 -57.65
C VAL A 195 -16.67 -10.73 -57.45
N LEU A 196 -16.95 -11.12 -56.20
CA LEU A 196 -17.80 -12.26 -55.89
C LEU A 196 -19.24 -12.06 -56.37
N ASN A 197 -19.75 -10.83 -56.29
CA ASN A 197 -21.10 -10.48 -56.73
C ASN A 197 -21.24 -10.33 -58.25
N ALA A 198 -20.16 -10.08 -59.00
CA ALA A 198 -20.20 -9.92 -60.46
C ALA A 198 -20.64 -11.19 -61.21
N GLY A 199 -20.48 -12.37 -60.58
CA GLY A 199 -20.99 -13.65 -61.10
C GLY A 199 -22.35 -14.07 -60.54
N ALA A 200 -22.98 -13.24 -59.72
CA ALA A 200 -24.19 -13.62 -58.99
C ALA A 200 -25.47 -13.35 -59.81
N LEU A 201 -26.46 -14.25 -59.68
CA LEU A 201 -27.77 -14.10 -60.34
C LEU A 201 -28.51 -12.87 -59.82
N ALA A 202 -29.25 -12.19 -60.69
CA ALA A 202 -30.07 -11.03 -60.33
C ALA A 202 -31.05 -11.40 -59.20
N GLY A 203 -30.97 -10.69 -58.07
CA GLY A 203 -31.80 -10.93 -56.87
C GLY A 203 -31.15 -11.75 -55.75
N SER A 204 -29.93 -12.26 -55.94
CA SER A 204 -29.16 -12.96 -54.90
C SER A 204 -28.78 -12.08 -53.69
N GLU A 205 -28.76 -10.76 -53.87
CA GLU A 205 -28.52 -9.75 -52.83
C GLU A 205 -29.61 -9.73 -51.74
N ILE A 206 -30.76 -10.37 -52.00
CA ILE A 206 -31.90 -10.45 -51.08
C ILE A 206 -31.73 -11.61 -50.08
N ILE A 207 -30.83 -12.56 -50.36
CA ILE A 207 -30.57 -13.72 -49.49
C ILE A 207 -29.59 -13.32 -48.40
N ARG A 208 -30.12 -13.09 -47.20
CA ARG A 208 -29.32 -12.75 -46.02
C ARG A 208 -28.42 -13.90 -45.58
N ALA A 209 -27.19 -13.60 -45.20
CA ALA A 209 -26.33 -14.59 -44.61
C ALA A 209 -26.88 -15.05 -43.24
N PRO A 210 -26.83 -16.35 -42.89
CA PRO A 210 -27.40 -16.90 -41.66
C PRO A 210 -26.93 -16.25 -40.34
N TRP A 211 -25.81 -15.51 -40.37
CA TRP A 211 -25.21 -14.84 -39.22
C TRP A 211 -25.48 -13.32 -39.17
N GLU A 212 -26.15 -12.74 -40.17
CA GLU A 212 -26.57 -11.33 -40.11
C GLU A 212 -27.84 -11.17 -39.26
N GLN A 213 -27.70 -10.58 -38.07
CA GLN A 213 -28.84 -10.29 -37.21
C GLN A 213 -29.70 -9.16 -37.79
N PRO A 214 -31.05 -9.27 -37.77
CA PRO A 214 -31.90 -8.17 -38.18
C PRO A 214 -31.71 -6.98 -37.24
N VAL A 215 -31.19 -5.88 -37.78
CA VAL A 215 -31.21 -4.59 -37.09
C VAL A 215 -32.68 -4.24 -36.83
N LYS A 216 -33.10 -4.30 -35.57
CA LYS A 216 -34.43 -3.81 -35.17
C LYS A 216 -34.47 -2.33 -35.49
N LYS A 217 -35.39 -1.93 -36.38
CA LYS A 217 -35.72 -0.51 -36.55
C LYS A 217 -36.31 0.01 -35.22
N PRO A 218 -36.01 1.26 -34.82
CA PRO A 218 -36.66 1.90 -33.68
C PRO A 218 -38.18 2.05 -33.92
#